data_AF-A0A2C5ZBL1-F1
#
_entry.id   AF-A0A2C5ZBL1-F1
#
_cell.length_a   1.000
_cell.length_b   1.000
_cell.length_c   1.000
_cell.angle_alpha   90.00
_cell.angle_beta   90.00
_cell.angle_gamma   90.00
#
_symmetry.space_group_name_H-M   'P 1'
#
loop_
_entity.id
_entity.type
_entity.pdbx_description
1 polymer ?
#
loop_
_entity_poly.entity_id
_entity_poly.type
_entity_poly.pdbx_seq_one_letter_code
_entity_poly.pdbx_strand_id
1 'polypeptide(L)'
;MAGPDELIARVQAALDPFVKPREQVNYIRRILALHLASYGDGPGVPPLALNESTGPGGVGNELKGVYRDYVEALEANTSARRQFDAELQAVRHDDQTRNEPACHDSDVLDGYLTLLKLQQKRECLLAVQRSLQSLAEVAASRQSLLDTQHVADAAPALPAVPESVVNGMVTEKSTAQPDLHSRVHDAEKALLRACFLLRQEKKLLAESRTRFGNVQGVDVGAKLQALSATRAELIAWIEAELNKASVQDSDGLEDSLGRNQSIHSQSAITTKLHEISQKYAAYVAARREVVDLASTRWQPSISPPHQPSTFSTYADDVDPTPVEHLLAPHVETLLSISKQQKNMVAHKVHSSTVLNKQTRAICQALDRLEEESQLLPSYPMKNPPPQVGGTHNHSFGSPNQRQMSTYAMPWAMAADSAKISTLEAVAEAIEGGQIALEGSMRSLEDIDKLLGRSMANKEHTDGDMSRQQADDPWSCLHGDVDRIDAGSVS
;
A
#
# COMPACT_ATOMS: atom_id res chain seq x y z
N MET A 1 -14.53 70.79 -15.19
CA MET A 1 -15.31 69.69 -15.79
C MET A 1 -15.31 69.94 -17.28
N ALA A 2 -14.36 69.34 -18.01
CA ALA A 2 -14.25 69.51 -19.46
C ALA A 2 -15.50 68.91 -20.12
N GLY A 3 -16.10 69.64 -21.05
CA GLY A 3 -17.35 69.24 -21.71
C GLY A 3 -17.16 67.96 -22.53
N PRO A 4 -18.25 67.20 -22.80
CA PRO A 4 -18.18 66.00 -23.63
C PRO A 4 -17.57 66.28 -25.03
N ASP A 5 -17.75 67.49 -25.55
CA ASP A 5 -17.24 67.92 -26.85
C ASP A 5 -15.71 68.09 -26.88
N GLU A 6 -15.10 68.52 -25.78
CA GLU A 6 -13.63 68.61 -25.65
C GLU A 6 -12.98 67.22 -25.60
N LEU A 7 -13.66 66.24 -24.98
CA LEU A 7 -13.18 64.86 -24.93
C LEU A 7 -13.23 64.22 -26.32
N ILE A 8 -14.30 64.46 -27.09
CA ILE A 8 -14.43 63.94 -28.45
C ILE A 8 -13.36 64.55 -29.36
N ALA A 9 -13.11 65.86 -29.28
CA ALA A 9 -12.07 66.53 -30.07
C ALA A 9 -10.66 66.00 -29.72
N ARG A 10 -10.40 65.72 -28.44
CA ARG A 10 -9.11 65.17 -27.98
C ARG A 10 -8.90 63.72 -28.45
N VAL A 11 -9.97 62.92 -28.45
CA VAL A 11 -9.96 61.55 -28.96
C VAL A 11 -9.81 61.54 -30.48
N GLN A 12 -10.49 62.43 -31.20
CA GLN A 12 -10.33 62.58 -32.65
C GLN A 12 -8.90 63.00 -33.01
N ALA A 13 -8.33 64.01 -32.35
CA ALA A 13 -6.95 64.43 -32.58
C ALA A 13 -5.93 63.32 -32.25
N ALA A 14 -6.22 62.46 -31.26
CA ALA A 14 -5.38 61.30 -30.94
C ALA A 14 -5.52 60.17 -31.98
N LEU A 15 -6.67 60.05 -32.64
CA LEU A 15 -6.97 59.00 -33.62
C LEU A 15 -6.66 59.41 -35.06
N ASP A 16 -6.65 60.70 -35.39
CA ASP A 16 -6.37 61.24 -36.74
C ASP A 16 -5.07 60.69 -37.38
N PRO A 17 -3.94 60.50 -36.64
CA PRO A 17 -2.74 59.86 -37.20
C PRO A 17 -2.93 58.38 -37.58
N PHE A 18 -3.91 57.71 -36.97
CA PHE A 18 -4.20 56.28 -37.14
C PHE A 18 -5.40 56.02 -38.05
N VAL A 19 -6.26 57.02 -38.27
CA VAL A 19 -7.43 56.96 -39.15
C VAL A 19 -7.00 57.35 -40.57
N LYS A 20 -6.53 56.35 -41.33
CA LYS A 20 -6.21 56.56 -42.76
C LYS A 20 -7.48 56.60 -43.62
N PRO A 21 -7.53 57.41 -44.69
CA PRO A 21 -8.65 57.43 -45.62
C PRO A 21 -8.81 56.05 -46.28
N ARG A 22 -10.07 55.68 -46.56
CA ARG A 22 -10.43 54.34 -47.08
C ARG A 22 -9.65 53.93 -48.33
N GLU A 23 -9.32 54.89 -49.19
CA GLU A 23 -8.52 54.67 -50.39
C GLU A 23 -7.08 54.23 -50.07
N GLN A 24 -6.43 54.87 -49.11
CA GLN A 24 -5.09 54.47 -48.66
C GLN A 24 -5.11 53.10 -47.98
N VAL A 25 -6.16 52.81 -47.19
CA VAL A 25 -6.33 51.50 -46.57
C VAL A 25 -6.52 50.40 -47.62
N ASN A 26 -7.32 50.66 -48.66
CA ASN A 26 -7.52 49.73 -49.77
C ASN A 26 -6.24 49.55 -50.60
N TYR A 27 -5.46 50.61 -50.81
CA TYR A 27 -4.16 50.54 -51.47
C TYR A 27 -3.16 49.69 -50.67
N ILE A 28 -3.06 49.91 -49.35
CA ILE A 28 -2.21 49.11 -48.44
C ILE A 28 -2.67 47.65 -48.44
N ARG A 29 -3.99 47.38 -48.36
CA ARG A 29 -4.53 46.02 -48.43
C ARG A 29 -4.21 45.34 -49.75
N ARG A 30 -4.26 46.05 -50.87
CA ARG A 30 -3.91 45.50 -52.19
C ARG A 30 -2.43 45.16 -52.28
N ILE A 31 -1.56 46.03 -51.77
CA ILE A 31 -0.11 45.77 -51.70
C ILE A 31 0.17 44.56 -50.81
N LEU A 32 -0.41 44.52 -49.60
CA LEU A 32 -0.25 43.39 -48.69
C LEU A 32 -0.79 42.09 -49.29
N ALA A 33 -1.93 42.13 -49.97
CA ALA A 33 -2.49 40.97 -50.67
C ALA A 33 -1.56 40.47 -51.79
N LEU A 34 -0.92 41.38 -52.54
CA LEU A 34 0.07 41.02 -53.55
C LEU A 34 1.35 40.43 -52.94
N HIS A 35 1.85 40.99 -51.83
CA HIS A 35 3.00 40.42 -51.12
C HIS A 35 2.66 39.06 -50.51
N LEU A 36 1.50 38.91 -49.87
CA LEU A 36 1.08 37.63 -49.31
C LEU A 36 0.86 36.58 -50.40
N ALA A 37 0.33 36.96 -51.57
CA ALA A 37 0.24 36.07 -52.73
C ALA A 37 1.61 35.65 -53.27
N SER A 38 2.66 36.46 -53.10
CA SER A 38 4.03 36.08 -53.50
C SER A 38 4.69 35.06 -52.57
N TYR A 39 4.24 34.95 -51.31
CA TYR A 39 4.73 33.97 -50.33
C TYR A 39 3.88 32.69 -50.26
N GLY A 40 2.69 32.69 -50.87
CA GLY A 40 1.76 31.57 -50.86
C GLY A 40 1.56 31.01 -52.27
N ASP A 41 2.40 30.07 -52.68
CA ASP A 41 2.11 29.26 -53.86
C ASP A 41 1.16 28.13 -53.45
N GLY A 42 -0.10 28.21 -53.89
CA GLY A 42 -1.07 27.10 -53.85
C GLY A 42 -2.24 27.21 -52.84
N PRO A 43 -3.44 26.68 -53.21
CA PRO A 43 -4.64 26.75 -52.39
C PRO A 43 -4.60 25.65 -51.32
N GLY A 44 -3.95 25.93 -50.18
CA GLY A 44 -3.91 24.97 -49.08
C GLY A 44 -3.02 25.36 -47.90
N VAL A 45 -2.85 26.64 -47.60
CA VAL A 45 -1.93 27.08 -46.52
C VAL A 45 -2.68 27.15 -45.17
N PRO A 46 -2.27 26.38 -44.13
CA PRO A 46 -2.71 26.54 -42.75
C PRO A 46 -2.29 27.91 -42.18
N PRO A 47 -2.88 28.38 -41.05
CA PRO A 47 -2.62 29.74 -40.55
C PRO A 47 -1.11 30.01 -40.38
N LEU A 48 -0.67 31.22 -40.79
CA LEU A 48 0.74 31.68 -40.84
C LEU A 48 1.57 31.43 -39.58
N ALA A 49 0.94 31.10 -38.45
CA ALA A 49 1.59 30.72 -37.21
C ALA A 49 2.36 29.38 -37.29
N LEU A 50 2.15 28.55 -38.33
CA LEU A 50 2.72 27.21 -38.46
C LEU A 50 3.59 26.99 -39.70
N ASN A 51 3.78 28.01 -40.55
CA ASN A 51 4.71 27.88 -41.66
C ASN A 51 6.14 28.09 -41.15
N GLU A 52 6.83 26.98 -40.87
CA GLU A 52 8.29 26.95 -40.93
C GLU A 52 8.70 27.30 -42.35
N SER A 53 9.00 28.57 -42.61
CA SER A 53 9.54 29.01 -43.89
C SER A 53 10.83 28.22 -44.17
N THR A 54 10.73 27.23 -45.04
CA THR A 54 11.85 26.35 -45.43
C THR A 54 12.71 27.02 -46.52
N GLY A 55 12.48 28.29 -46.82
CA GLY A 55 13.29 29.04 -47.77
C GLY A 55 14.48 29.72 -47.08
N PRO A 56 15.72 29.55 -47.57
CA PRO A 56 16.87 30.34 -47.13
C PRO A 56 16.78 31.73 -47.78
N GLY A 57 15.80 32.52 -47.35
CA GLY A 57 15.66 33.92 -47.75
C GLY A 57 16.50 34.76 -46.81
N GLY A 58 17.78 34.97 -47.16
CA GLY A 58 18.66 35.84 -46.38
C GLY A 58 17.98 37.17 -46.07
N VAL A 59 17.98 37.54 -44.79
CA VAL A 59 17.34 38.73 -44.23
C VAL A 59 17.65 39.93 -45.14
N GLY A 60 16.66 40.35 -45.95
CA GLY A 60 16.83 41.50 -46.82
C GLY A 60 17.22 42.71 -45.98
N ASN A 61 18.22 43.47 -46.43
CA ASN A 61 18.75 44.69 -45.77
C ASN A 61 17.71 45.80 -45.52
N GLU A 62 16.42 45.54 -45.77
CA GLU A 62 15.28 46.41 -45.59
C GLU A 62 14.81 46.46 -44.13
N LEU A 63 15.11 45.44 -43.32
CA LEU A 63 14.72 45.36 -41.91
C LEU A 63 15.76 46.07 -41.04
N LYS A 64 15.38 47.21 -40.43
CA LYS A 64 16.26 48.02 -39.57
C LYS A 64 15.77 48.06 -38.13
N GLY A 65 16.72 48.04 -37.19
CA GLY A 65 16.48 48.20 -35.75
C GLY A 65 15.99 46.92 -35.07
N VAL A 66 15.17 47.08 -34.01
CA VAL A 66 14.72 46.00 -33.12
C VAL A 66 14.07 44.83 -33.85
N TYR A 67 13.39 45.09 -34.97
CA TYR A 67 12.75 44.04 -35.75
C TYR A 67 13.77 43.12 -36.44
N ARG A 68 14.91 43.66 -36.88
CA ARG A 68 16.01 42.85 -37.42
C ARG A 68 16.62 41.98 -36.33
N ASP A 69 16.87 42.57 -35.16
CA ASP A 69 17.46 41.85 -34.03
C ASP A 69 16.52 40.74 -33.52
N TYR A 70 15.19 40.96 -33.61
CA TYR A 70 14.19 39.93 -33.32
C TYR A 70 14.20 38.80 -34.34
N VAL A 71 14.27 39.11 -35.65
CA VAL A 71 14.34 38.09 -36.71
C VAL A 71 15.65 37.29 -36.61
N GLU A 72 16.78 37.96 -36.35
CA GLU A 72 18.07 37.31 -36.12
C GLU A 72 18.05 36.41 -34.89
N ALA A 73 17.43 36.85 -33.79
CA ALA A 73 17.25 36.02 -32.60
C ALA A 73 16.33 34.80 -32.87
N LEU A 74 15.32 34.96 -33.71
CA LEU A 74 14.40 33.88 -34.09
C LEU A 74 15.10 32.86 -35.00
N GLU A 75 15.88 33.33 -35.99
CA GLU A 75 16.73 32.49 -36.82
C GLU A 75 17.75 31.72 -35.96
N ALA A 76 18.44 32.40 -35.04
CA ALA A 76 19.37 31.77 -34.10
C ALA A 76 18.69 30.73 -33.21
N ASN A 77 17.45 30.99 -32.76
CA ASN A 77 16.67 30.02 -31.98
C ASN A 77 16.30 28.80 -32.82
N THR A 78 15.87 29.00 -34.07
CA THR A 78 15.53 27.89 -34.96
C THR A 78 16.75 27.07 -35.36
N SER A 79 17.91 27.69 -35.57
CA SER A 79 19.16 26.97 -35.81
C SER A 79 19.62 26.20 -34.57
N ALA A 80 19.49 26.79 -33.38
CA ALA A 80 19.82 26.11 -32.12
C ALA A 80 18.90 24.91 -31.86
N ARG A 81 17.60 25.03 -32.15
CA ARG A 81 16.65 23.90 -32.07
C ARG A 81 17.02 22.79 -33.05
N ARG A 82 17.32 23.14 -34.30
CA ARG A 82 17.76 22.16 -35.30
C ARG A 82 19.07 21.46 -34.90
N GLN A 83 20.02 22.19 -34.32
CA GLN A 83 21.25 21.60 -33.79
C GLN A 83 20.97 20.66 -32.61
N PHE A 84 20.12 21.07 -31.67
CA PHE A 84 19.71 20.23 -30.55
C PHE A 84 18.97 18.96 -31.00
N ASP A 85 18.07 19.08 -31.97
CA ASP A 85 17.36 17.94 -32.54
C ASP A 85 18.31 17.02 -33.32
N ALA A 86 19.31 17.58 -34.02
CA ALA A 86 20.36 16.80 -34.68
C ALA A 86 21.26 16.08 -33.66
N GLU A 87 21.59 16.71 -32.53
CA GLU A 87 22.33 16.08 -31.43
C GLU A 87 21.51 14.97 -30.76
N LEU A 88 20.21 15.20 -30.51
CA LEU A 88 19.31 14.15 -30.01
C LEU A 88 19.20 12.97 -30.97
N GLN A 89 19.14 13.23 -32.28
CA GLN A 89 19.14 12.18 -33.29
C GLN A 89 20.48 11.47 -33.41
N ALA A 90 21.61 12.19 -33.25
CA ALA A 90 22.94 11.60 -33.20
C ALA A 90 23.13 10.68 -31.98
N VAL A 91 22.68 11.11 -30.79
CA VAL A 91 22.68 10.28 -29.57
C VAL A 91 21.82 9.02 -29.76
N ARG A 92 20.64 9.15 -30.38
CA ARG A 92 19.77 7.99 -30.70
C ARG A 92 20.38 7.05 -31.74
N HIS A 93 21.20 7.56 -32.67
CA HIS A 93 21.91 6.74 -33.67
C HIS A 93 23.19 6.09 -33.10
N ASP A 94 23.89 6.74 -32.18
CA ASP A 94 24.99 6.12 -31.42
C ASP A 94 24.48 5.01 -30.50
N ASP A 95 23.30 5.17 -29.89
CA ASP A 95 22.62 4.11 -29.12
C ASP A 95 22.16 2.93 -30.00
N GLN A 96 21.94 3.13 -31.31
CA GLN A 96 21.58 2.05 -32.24
C GLN A 96 22.79 1.36 -32.90
N THR A 97 23.92 2.05 -33.04
CA THR A 97 25.16 1.47 -33.60
C THR A 97 26.02 0.81 -32.54
N ARG A 98 25.88 1.19 -31.27
CA ARG A 98 26.37 0.44 -30.12
C ARG A 98 25.38 -0.66 -29.76
N ASN A 99 25.51 -1.81 -30.42
CA ASN A 99 24.94 -3.07 -29.93
C ASN A 99 25.59 -3.45 -28.58
N GLU A 100 25.18 -2.77 -27.51
CA GLU A 100 25.27 -3.28 -26.14
C GLU A 100 23.85 -3.66 -25.69
N PRO A 101 23.68 -4.80 -24.99
CA PRO A 101 22.37 -5.25 -24.59
C PRO A 101 21.75 -4.23 -23.63
N ALA A 102 20.58 -3.70 -24.02
CA ALA A 102 19.69 -2.94 -23.16
C ALA A 102 19.26 -3.82 -21.97
N CYS A 103 20.07 -3.88 -20.89
CA CYS A 103 19.79 -4.79 -19.77
C CYS A 103 20.41 -4.36 -18.42
N HIS A 104 20.81 -3.10 -18.21
CA HIS A 104 21.43 -2.72 -16.93
C HIS A 104 20.74 -1.58 -16.18
N ASP A 105 20.04 -0.67 -16.84
CA ASP A 105 19.42 0.46 -16.11
C ASP A 105 18.17 0.05 -15.30
N SER A 106 17.37 -0.90 -15.82
CA SER A 106 16.25 -1.48 -15.06
C SER A 106 16.72 -2.32 -13.88
N ASP A 107 17.80 -3.10 -14.06
CA ASP A 107 18.37 -3.96 -13.02
C ASP A 107 19.01 -3.15 -11.89
N VAL A 108 19.58 -1.97 -12.19
CA VAL A 108 20.13 -1.06 -11.17
C VAL A 108 19.01 -0.39 -10.36
N LEU A 109 17.93 0.05 -11.01
CA LEU A 109 16.75 0.61 -10.33
C LEU A 109 16.03 -0.43 -9.46
N ASP A 110 15.87 -1.64 -9.98
CA ASP A 110 15.29 -2.76 -9.22
C ASP A 110 16.23 -3.20 -8.07
N GLY A 111 17.54 -3.14 -8.28
CA GLY A 111 18.55 -3.29 -7.24
C GLY A 111 18.41 -2.23 -6.14
N TYR A 112 18.23 -0.97 -6.51
CA TYR A 112 18.02 0.12 -5.57
C TYR A 112 16.69 -0.03 -4.80
N LEU A 113 15.60 -0.38 -5.48
CA LEU A 113 14.29 -0.62 -4.85
C LEU A 113 14.32 -1.81 -3.88
N THR A 114 15.04 -2.87 -4.22
CA THR A 114 15.20 -4.02 -3.31
C THR A 114 16.04 -3.68 -2.10
N LEU A 115 17.09 -2.85 -2.25
CA LEU A 115 17.86 -2.31 -1.12
C LEU A 115 17.00 -1.43 -0.21
N LEU A 116 16.15 -0.57 -0.78
CA LEU A 116 15.25 0.30 -0.03
C LEU A 116 14.20 -0.50 0.75
N LYS A 117 13.61 -1.53 0.13
CA LYS A 117 12.71 -2.48 0.81
C LYS A 117 13.44 -3.25 1.91
N LEU A 118 14.70 -3.62 1.70
CA LEU A 118 15.50 -4.32 2.71
C LEU A 118 15.83 -3.40 3.89
N GLN A 119 16.15 -2.13 3.62
CA GLN A 119 16.38 -1.11 4.65
C GLN A 119 15.13 -0.87 5.48
N GLN A 120 13.96 -0.73 4.85
CA GLN A 120 12.67 -0.58 5.54
C GLN A 120 12.37 -1.79 6.43
N LYS A 121 12.61 -3.02 5.94
CA LYS A 121 12.44 -4.24 6.75
C LYS A 121 13.39 -4.26 7.94
N ARG A 122 14.65 -3.83 7.76
CA ARG A 122 15.62 -3.73 8.85
C ARG A 122 15.17 -2.71 9.90
N GLU A 123 14.69 -1.54 9.48
CA GLU A 123 14.18 -0.52 10.39
C GLU A 123 12.96 -1.01 11.17
N CYS A 124 12.04 -1.73 10.51
CA CYS A 124 10.90 -2.36 11.16
C CYS A 124 11.33 -3.41 12.20
N LEU A 125 12.26 -4.30 11.84
CA LEU A 125 12.79 -5.29 12.78
C LEU A 125 13.54 -4.65 13.95
N LEU A 126 14.28 -3.57 13.72
CA LEU A 126 14.92 -2.81 14.79
C LEU A 126 13.89 -2.12 15.69
N ALA A 127 12.79 -1.60 15.14
CA ALA A 127 11.70 -1.04 15.92
C ALA A 127 11.02 -2.12 16.79
N VAL A 128 10.77 -3.31 16.23
CA VAL A 128 10.24 -4.46 16.99
C VAL A 128 11.25 -4.88 18.07
N GLN A 129 12.53 -4.99 17.74
CA GLN A 129 13.56 -5.33 18.73
C GLN A 129 13.65 -4.30 19.85
N ARG A 130 13.61 -2.99 19.54
CA ARG A 130 13.56 -1.92 20.55
C ARG A 130 12.30 -2.01 21.41
N SER A 131 11.15 -2.30 20.80
CA SER A 131 9.91 -2.48 21.55
C SER A 131 9.99 -3.69 22.49
N LEU A 132 10.57 -4.81 22.03
CA LEU A 132 10.80 -6.00 22.84
C LEU A 132 11.83 -5.76 23.95
N GLN A 133 12.90 -5.00 23.66
CA GLN A 133 13.87 -4.57 24.67
C GLN A 133 13.22 -3.66 25.71
N SER A 134 12.43 -2.67 25.30
CA SER A 134 11.67 -1.83 26.23
C SER A 134 10.67 -2.65 27.06
N LEU A 135 10.03 -3.67 26.48
CA LEU A 135 9.13 -4.56 27.20
C LEU A 135 9.88 -5.50 28.14
N ALA A 136 11.08 -5.93 27.77
CA ALA A 136 11.96 -6.75 28.62
C ALA A 136 12.54 -5.93 29.79
N GLU A 137 12.94 -4.68 29.54
CA GLU A 137 13.35 -3.72 30.57
C GLU A 137 12.20 -3.37 31.51
N VAL A 138 10.98 -3.18 30.97
CA VAL A 138 9.76 -3.00 31.75
C VAL A 138 9.34 -4.28 32.48
N ALA A 139 9.59 -5.47 31.93
CA ALA A 139 9.32 -6.74 32.61
C ALA A 139 10.33 -7.02 33.73
N ALA A 140 11.59 -6.62 33.53
CA ALA A 140 12.64 -6.68 34.55
C ALA A 140 12.41 -5.65 35.67
N SER A 141 11.91 -4.44 35.34
CA SER A 141 11.50 -3.45 36.35
C SER A 141 10.14 -3.76 37.00
N ARG A 142 9.27 -4.55 36.34
CA ARG A 142 8.00 -5.03 36.90
C ARG A 142 8.15 -6.02 38.04
N GLN A 143 9.31 -6.66 38.24
CA GLN A 143 9.54 -7.39 39.49
C GLN A 143 9.59 -6.46 40.71
N SER A 144 9.91 -5.17 40.50
CA SER A 144 9.79 -4.11 41.51
C SER A 144 8.47 -3.32 41.41
N LEU A 145 7.82 -3.28 40.23
CA LEU A 145 6.59 -2.51 39.98
C LEU A 145 5.28 -3.32 40.16
N LEU A 146 5.37 -4.63 40.35
CA LEU A 146 4.25 -5.49 40.80
C LEU A 146 4.02 -5.40 42.31
N ASP A 147 4.84 -4.63 43.04
CA ASP A 147 4.51 -4.24 44.39
C ASP A 147 3.44 -3.13 44.35
N THR A 148 2.19 -3.57 44.36
CA THR A 148 1.00 -2.70 44.34
C THR A 148 0.94 -1.71 45.50
N GLN A 149 1.78 -1.87 46.53
CA GLN A 149 1.82 -0.97 47.68
C GLN A 149 2.60 0.32 47.37
N HIS A 150 3.73 0.24 46.66
CA HIS A 150 4.56 1.42 46.39
C HIS A 150 4.01 2.35 45.29
N VAL A 151 3.10 1.88 44.43
CA VAL A 151 2.43 2.71 43.42
C VAL A 151 1.26 3.52 44.01
N ALA A 152 0.65 3.03 45.09
CA ALA A 152 -0.41 3.76 45.80
C ALA A 152 0.15 4.94 46.62
N ASP A 153 1.35 4.78 47.18
CA ASP A 153 1.99 5.79 48.04
C ASP A 153 2.74 6.88 47.25
N ALA A 154 3.08 6.64 45.98
CA ALA A 154 3.86 7.56 45.14
C ALA A 154 3.01 8.47 44.23
N ALA A 155 1.68 8.38 44.29
CA ALA A 155 0.80 9.23 43.49
C ALA A 155 0.42 10.52 44.27
N PRO A 156 0.77 11.73 43.79
CA PRO A 156 0.23 12.96 44.36
C PRO A 156 -1.29 13.02 44.13
N ALA A 157 -2.04 13.46 45.15
CA ALA A 157 -3.50 13.47 45.16
C ALA A 157 -4.09 14.08 43.88
N LEU A 158 -4.72 13.24 43.06
CA LEU A 158 -5.39 13.67 41.84
C LEU A 158 -6.63 14.52 42.19
N PRO A 159 -6.96 15.53 41.37
CA PRO A 159 -8.15 16.35 41.57
C PRO A 159 -9.42 15.48 41.50
N ALA A 160 -10.35 15.73 42.41
CA ALA A 160 -11.60 14.98 42.53
C ALA A 160 -12.37 14.98 41.20
N VAL A 161 -12.57 13.79 40.66
CA VAL A 161 -13.39 13.55 39.46
C VAL A 161 -14.87 13.85 39.79
N PRO A 162 -15.62 14.53 38.91
CA PRO A 162 -17.03 14.85 39.16
C PRO A 162 -17.87 13.60 39.46
N GLU A 163 -18.69 13.69 40.52
CA GLU A 163 -19.52 12.60 41.04
C GLU A 163 -20.49 12.02 40.00
N SER A 164 -20.77 12.73 38.90
CA SER A 164 -21.61 12.25 37.80
C SER A 164 -21.01 11.06 37.04
N VAL A 165 -19.67 11.00 36.89
CA VAL A 165 -18.99 9.88 36.21
C VAL A 165 -18.84 8.69 37.15
N VAL A 166 -18.64 8.96 38.44
CA VAL A 166 -18.55 7.91 39.48
C VAL A 166 -19.92 7.26 39.69
N ASN A 167 -21.01 8.03 39.73
CA ASN A 167 -22.35 7.48 39.95
C ASN A 167 -22.86 6.64 38.76
N GLY A 168 -22.49 6.97 37.52
CA GLY A 168 -22.80 6.14 36.34
C GLY A 168 -22.09 4.79 36.33
N MET A 169 -20.91 4.72 36.95
CA MET A 169 -20.18 3.45 37.14
C MET A 169 -20.56 2.73 38.44
N VAL A 170 -20.99 3.45 39.47
CA VAL A 170 -21.38 2.88 40.79
C VAL A 170 -22.75 2.20 40.72
N THR A 171 -23.67 2.63 39.85
CA THR A 171 -24.93 1.90 39.63
C THR A 171 -24.71 0.51 39.02
N GLU A 172 -23.59 0.26 38.36
CA GLU A 172 -23.22 -1.07 37.83
C GLU A 172 -22.31 -1.87 38.79
N LYS A 173 -21.82 -1.24 39.87
CA LYS A 173 -20.84 -1.82 40.81
C LYS A 173 -21.37 -2.05 42.23
N SER A 174 -22.65 -1.77 42.49
CA SER A 174 -23.29 -1.88 43.81
C SER A 174 -24.22 -3.09 43.97
N THR A 175 -23.93 -4.19 43.28
CA THR A 175 -24.35 -5.52 43.72
C THR A 175 -23.12 -6.41 43.74
N ALA A 176 -22.97 -7.18 44.82
CA ALA A 176 -21.88 -8.10 45.15
C ALA A 176 -21.06 -8.60 43.94
N GLN A 177 -19.72 -8.57 44.07
CA GLN A 177 -18.73 -9.31 43.27
C GLN A 177 -19.34 -9.98 42.02
N PRO A 178 -19.36 -9.29 40.86
CA PRO A 178 -20.06 -9.82 39.69
C PRO A 178 -19.43 -11.14 39.30
N ASP A 179 -20.23 -12.19 39.43
CA ASP A 179 -19.90 -13.57 39.13
C ASP A 179 -19.11 -13.64 37.82
N LEU A 180 -17.90 -14.22 37.86
CA LEU A 180 -17.00 -14.32 36.72
C LEU A 180 -17.73 -14.91 35.50
N HIS A 181 -18.67 -15.82 35.75
CA HIS A 181 -19.48 -16.46 34.73
C HIS A 181 -20.39 -15.47 33.98
N SER A 182 -20.95 -14.46 34.67
CA SER A 182 -21.77 -13.41 34.05
C SER A 182 -20.95 -12.55 33.09
N ARG A 183 -19.70 -12.21 33.48
CA ARG A 183 -18.77 -11.44 32.63
C ARG A 183 -18.30 -12.23 31.42
N VAL A 184 -18.05 -13.53 31.59
CA VAL A 184 -17.73 -14.42 30.47
C VAL A 184 -18.92 -14.50 29.52
N HIS A 185 -20.14 -14.63 30.02
CA HIS A 185 -21.33 -14.66 29.19
C HIS A 185 -21.55 -13.33 28.43
N ASP A 186 -21.30 -12.18 29.06
CA ASP A 186 -21.38 -10.87 28.39
C ASP A 186 -20.28 -10.70 27.34
N ALA A 187 -19.07 -11.18 27.60
CA ALA A 187 -17.98 -11.21 26.63
C ALA A 187 -18.29 -12.14 25.45
N GLU A 188 -18.84 -13.32 25.70
CA GLU A 188 -19.30 -14.25 24.66
C GLU A 188 -20.43 -13.63 23.82
N LYS A 189 -21.38 -12.96 24.46
CA LYS A 189 -22.45 -12.24 23.77
C LYS A 189 -21.93 -11.08 22.93
N ALA A 190 -20.94 -10.34 23.44
CA ALA A 190 -20.26 -9.30 22.69
C ALA A 190 -19.48 -9.87 21.50
N LEU A 191 -18.78 -11.00 21.69
CA LEU A 191 -18.05 -11.70 20.64
C LEU A 191 -19.01 -12.20 19.55
N LEU A 192 -20.12 -12.83 19.92
CA LEU A 192 -21.14 -13.28 18.98
C LEU A 192 -21.74 -12.11 18.18
N ARG A 193 -22.01 -10.98 18.83
CA ARG A 193 -22.47 -9.75 18.15
C ARG A 193 -21.41 -9.22 17.19
N ALA A 194 -20.15 -9.15 17.61
CA ALA A 194 -19.05 -8.72 16.76
C ALA A 194 -18.83 -9.67 15.56
N CYS A 195 -18.92 -10.98 15.78
CA CYS A 195 -18.86 -11.96 14.70
C CYS A 195 -20.02 -11.84 13.73
N PHE A 196 -21.23 -11.54 14.21
CA PHE A 196 -22.38 -11.31 13.35
C PHE A 196 -22.18 -10.06 12.48
N LEU A 197 -21.77 -8.94 13.09
CA LEU A 197 -21.46 -7.70 12.37
C LEU A 197 -20.35 -7.92 11.34
N LEU A 198 -19.28 -8.63 11.70
CA LEU A 198 -18.19 -8.96 10.77
C LEU A 198 -18.70 -9.80 9.58
N ARG A 199 -19.60 -10.76 9.81
CA ARG A 199 -20.21 -11.55 8.73
C ARG A 199 -21.08 -10.68 7.84
N GLN A 200 -21.84 -9.75 8.41
CA GLN A 200 -22.65 -8.80 7.66
C GLN A 200 -21.79 -7.88 6.80
N GLU A 201 -20.72 -7.31 7.35
CA GLU A 201 -19.76 -6.49 6.61
C GLU A 201 -19.07 -7.28 5.50
N LYS A 202 -18.64 -8.51 5.76
CA LYS A 202 -18.06 -9.38 4.73
C LYS A 202 -19.03 -9.65 3.59
N LYS A 203 -20.33 -9.82 3.87
CA LYS A 203 -21.37 -9.95 2.83
C LYS A 203 -21.51 -8.65 2.04
N LEU A 204 -21.63 -7.51 2.70
CA LEU A 204 -21.73 -6.20 2.03
C LEU A 204 -20.48 -5.88 1.18
N LEU A 205 -19.30 -6.30 1.63
CA LEU A 205 -18.03 -6.17 0.91
C LEU A 205 -17.99 -7.13 -0.29
N ALA A 206 -18.44 -8.37 -0.14
CA ALA A 206 -18.57 -9.30 -1.26
C ALA A 206 -19.56 -8.77 -2.31
N GLU A 207 -20.70 -8.24 -1.87
CA GLU A 207 -21.69 -7.60 -2.74
C GLU A 207 -21.14 -6.33 -3.41
N SER A 208 -20.37 -5.49 -2.73
CA SER A 208 -19.73 -4.33 -3.36
C SER A 208 -18.68 -4.79 -4.37
N ARG A 209 -17.88 -5.80 -4.04
CA ARG A 209 -16.91 -6.40 -4.96
C ARG A 209 -17.57 -7.04 -6.17
N THR A 210 -18.73 -7.67 -6.06
CA THR A 210 -19.45 -8.18 -7.24
C THR A 210 -20.07 -7.04 -8.04
N ARG A 211 -20.60 -5.98 -7.38
CA ARG A 211 -21.08 -4.77 -8.04
C ARG A 211 -19.98 -4.03 -8.82
N PHE A 212 -18.74 -4.06 -8.35
CA PHE A 212 -17.60 -3.37 -8.98
C PHE A 212 -16.58 -4.31 -9.65
N GLY A 213 -16.84 -5.63 -9.64
CA GLY A 213 -15.87 -6.68 -9.94
C GLY A 213 -15.54 -6.88 -11.41
N ASN A 214 -16.09 -6.05 -12.30
CA ASN A 214 -15.90 -6.22 -13.74
C ASN A 214 -15.84 -4.91 -14.53
N VAL A 215 -15.39 -3.80 -13.92
CA VAL A 215 -15.13 -2.57 -14.68
C VAL A 215 -13.67 -2.49 -15.11
N GLN A 216 -13.23 -3.48 -15.89
CA GLN A 216 -12.09 -3.29 -16.78
C GLN A 216 -12.57 -2.42 -17.95
N GLY A 217 -12.20 -1.14 -17.93
CA GLY A 217 -12.53 -0.16 -18.97
C GLY A 217 -13.42 0.99 -18.52
N VAL A 218 -13.25 1.51 -17.30
CA VAL A 218 -13.89 2.79 -16.91
C VAL A 218 -13.30 3.91 -17.78
N ASP A 219 -14.16 4.56 -18.56
CA ASP A 219 -13.84 5.79 -19.30
C ASP A 219 -13.15 6.82 -18.39
N VAL A 220 -12.10 7.48 -18.88
CA VAL A 220 -11.29 8.44 -18.11
C VAL A 220 -12.16 9.57 -17.56
N GLY A 221 -13.23 9.94 -18.28
CA GLY A 221 -14.25 10.90 -17.83
C GLY A 221 -15.02 10.44 -16.59
N ALA A 222 -15.48 9.19 -16.57
CA ALA A 222 -16.17 8.60 -15.41
C ALA A 222 -15.24 8.46 -14.19
N LYS A 223 -13.95 8.19 -14.42
CA LYS A 223 -12.94 8.17 -13.34
C LYS A 223 -12.70 9.57 -12.75
N LEU A 224 -12.63 10.60 -13.59
CA LEU A 224 -12.46 11.99 -13.14
C LEU A 224 -13.71 12.45 -12.38
N GLN A 225 -14.91 12.10 -12.87
CA GLN A 225 -16.15 12.42 -12.19
C GLN A 225 -16.26 11.70 -10.84
N ALA A 226 -15.91 10.42 -10.76
CA ALA A 226 -15.86 9.69 -9.50
C ALA A 226 -14.85 10.31 -8.52
N LEU A 227 -13.65 10.69 -8.98
CA LEU A 227 -12.67 11.37 -8.14
C LEU A 227 -13.15 12.74 -7.66
N SER A 228 -13.85 13.49 -8.52
CA SER A 228 -14.44 14.77 -8.16
C SER A 228 -15.56 14.61 -7.13
N ALA A 229 -16.37 13.55 -7.24
CA ALA A 229 -17.42 13.22 -6.29
C ALA A 229 -16.82 12.77 -4.94
N THR A 230 -15.80 11.90 -4.94
CA THR A 230 -15.09 11.51 -3.71
C THR A 230 -14.41 12.71 -3.06
N ARG A 231 -13.87 13.64 -3.85
CA ARG A 231 -13.30 14.88 -3.32
C ARG A 231 -14.37 15.74 -2.67
N ALA A 232 -15.53 15.90 -3.31
CA ALA A 232 -16.64 16.66 -2.75
C ALA A 232 -17.19 16.04 -1.47
N GLU A 233 -17.32 14.71 -1.41
CA GLU A 233 -17.76 14.00 -0.20
C GLU A 233 -16.74 14.11 0.93
N LEU A 234 -15.44 13.97 0.65
CA LEU A 234 -14.39 14.16 1.65
C LEU A 234 -14.36 15.59 2.17
N ILE A 235 -14.53 16.58 1.29
CA ILE A 235 -14.63 17.99 1.69
C ILE A 235 -15.86 18.16 2.59
N ALA A 236 -17.04 17.68 2.19
CA ALA A 236 -18.25 17.78 2.98
C ALA A 236 -18.13 17.04 4.33
N TRP A 237 -17.45 15.89 4.37
CA TRP A 237 -17.19 15.16 5.61
C TRP A 237 -16.23 15.94 6.51
N ILE A 238 -15.13 16.48 5.96
CA ILE A 238 -14.19 17.31 6.72
C ILE A 238 -14.88 18.57 7.22
N GLU A 239 -15.69 19.24 6.41
CA GLU A 239 -16.47 20.41 6.81
C GLU A 239 -17.50 20.06 7.89
N ALA A 240 -18.18 18.92 7.79
CA ALA A 240 -19.10 18.45 8.81
C ALA A 240 -18.38 18.10 10.11
N GLU A 241 -17.20 17.48 10.03
CA GLU A 241 -16.42 17.11 11.21
C GLU A 241 -15.76 18.32 11.87
N LEU A 242 -15.32 19.31 11.08
CA LEU A 242 -14.87 20.62 11.56
C LEU A 242 -16.00 21.43 12.18
N ASN A 243 -17.21 21.39 11.61
CA ASN A 243 -18.39 22.01 12.24
C ASN A 243 -18.74 21.33 13.56
N LYS A 244 -18.69 20.00 13.65
CA LYS A 244 -18.94 19.29 14.92
C LYS A 244 -17.86 19.61 15.96
N ALA A 245 -16.59 19.66 15.56
CA ALA A 245 -15.50 20.04 16.44
C ALA A 245 -15.62 21.51 16.90
N SER A 246 -16.10 22.41 16.02
CA SER A 246 -16.37 23.82 16.35
C SER A 246 -17.58 24.00 17.27
N VAL A 247 -18.60 23.16 17.17
CA VAL A 247 -19.80 23.23 18.03
C VAL A 247 -19.53 22.63 19.41
N GLN A 248 -18.59 21.69 19.53
CA GLN A 248 -18.27 21.07 20.82
C GLN A 248 -17.52 21.99 21.80
N ASP A 249 -16.93 23.09 21.32
CA ASP A 249 -16.32 24.14 22.16
C ASP A 249 -17.29 25.31 22.48
N SER A 250 -18.55 25.25 22.03
CA SER A 250 -19.50 26.36 22.12
C SER A 250 -20.91 25.92 22.55
N ASP A 251 -21.02 24.96 23.47
CA ASP A 251 -22.30 24.69 24.13
C ASP A 251 -22.08 24.51 25.64
N GLY A 252 -21.94 25.64 26.33
CA GLY A 252 -21.72 25.69 27.77
C GLY A 252 -21.30 27.07 28.27
N LEU A 253 -22.30 27.93 28.51
CA LEU A 253 -22.20 29.26 29.13
C LEU A 253 -21.47 30.36 28.34
N GLU A 254 -22.22 31.07 27.49
CA GLU A 254 -22.05 32.52 27.39
C GLU A 254 -23.31 33.22 27.89
N ASP A 255 -23.27 33.65 29.15
CA ASP A 255 -23.90 34.92 29.49
C ASP A 255 -22.85 35.78 30.20
N SER A 256 -22.59 36.94 29.60
CA SER A 256 -21.76 38.03 30.12
C SER A 256 -20.27 37.77 30.43
N LEU A 257 -19.36 37.96 29.45
CA LEU A 257 -17.98 38.49 29.67
C LEU A 257 -17.19 38.83 28.36
N GLY A 258 -17.88 39.07 27.23
CA GLY A 258 -17.27 39.11 25.88
C GLY A 258 -16.57 40.39 25.40
N ARG A 259 -16.11 41.31 26.27
CA ARG A 259 -15.42 42.55 25.79
C ARG A 259 -13.94 42.66 26.18
N ASN A 260 -13.48 41.95 27.22
CA ASN A 260 -12.10 42.11 27.72
C ASN A 260 -11.13 40.99 27.29
N GLN A 261 -11.61 39.88 26.71
CA GLN A 261 -10.74 38.77 26.27
C GLN A 261 -10.12 38.98 24.87
N SER A 262 -10.72 39.82 24.03
CA SER A 262 -10.22 40.12 22.67
C SER A 262 -8.91 40.93 22.67
N ILE A 263 -8.75 41.86 23.62
CA ILE A 263 -7.52 42.66 23.74
C ILE A 263 -6.37 41.81 24.28
N HIS A 264 -6.66 40.91 25.23
CA HIS A 264 -5.65 40.07 25.86
C HIS A 264 -5.12 38.98 24.88
N SER A 265 -6.01 38.37 24.10
CA SER A 265 -5.63 37.42 23.03
C SER A 265 -4.81 38.10 21.92
N GLN A 266 -5.15 39.32 21.52
CA GLN A 266 -4.36 40.04 20.51
C GLN A 266 -2.97 40.44 21.02
N SER A 267 -2.86 40.85 22.28
CA SER A 267 -1.56 41.13 22.92
C SER A 267 -0.69 39.87 23.09
N ALA A 268 -1.31 38.72 23.38
CA ALA A 268 -0.65 37.42 23.45
C ALA A 268 -0.15 36.96 22.07
N ILE A 269 -0.91 37.24 21.01
CA ILE A 269 -0.50 36.94 19.62
C ILE A 269 0.68 37.83 19.21
N THR A 270 0.66 39.12 19.52
CA THR A 270 1.78 40.02 19.18
C THR A 270 3.06 39.69 19.93
N THR A 271 2.96 39.25 21.19
CA THR A 271 4.15 38.82 21.96
C THR A 271 4.72 37.52 21.41
N LYS A 272 3.88 36.57 20.99
CA LYS A 272 4.33 35.33 20.33
C LYS A 272 4.93 35.57 18.95
N LEU A 273 4.37 36.49 18.16
CA LEU A 273 4.97 36.94 16.90
C LEU A 273 6.33 37.59 17.11
N HIS A 274 6.48 38.42 18.14
CA HIS A 274 7.76 39.00 18.49
C HIS A 274 8.79 37.93 18.90
N GLU A 275 8.39 36.95 19.71
CA GLU A 275 9.22 35.81 20.11
C GLU A 275 9.68 34.98 18.89
N ILE A 276 8.78 34.73 17.93
CA ILE A 276 9.10 34.04 16.67
C ILE A 276 10.08 34.87 15.82
N SER A 277 9.84 36.18 15.70
CA SER A 277 10.73 37.07 14.95
C SER A 277 12.14 37.12 15.54
N GLN A 278 12.25 37.10 16.86
CA GLN A 278 13.53 37.07 17.57
C GLN A 278 14.26 35.74 17.36
N LYS A 279 13.54 34.61 17.45
CA LYS A 279 14.11 33.27 17.16
C LYS A 279 14.57 33.16 15.71
N TYR A 280 13.81 33.72 14.76
CA TYR A 280 14.19 33.72 13.35
C TYR A 280 15.39 34.62 13.08
N ALA A 281 15.48 35.79 13.73
CA ALA A 281 16.65 36.66 13.66
C ALA A 281 17.91 35.97 14.21
N ALA A 282 17.80 35.27 15.34
CA ALA A 282 18.89 34.49 15.91
C ALA A 282 19.31 33.32 14.99
N TYR A 283 18.35 32.63 14.38
CA TYR A 283 18.61 31.58 13.39
C TYR A 283 19.37 32.13 12.16
N VAL A 284 18.95 33.27 11.63
CA VAL A 284 19.61 33.92 10.48
C VAL A 284 21.02 34.38 10.85
N ALA A 285 21.22 34.92 12.05
CA ALA A 285 22.55 35.30 12.55
C ALA A 285 23.49 34.09 12.67
N ALA A 286 23.04 33.02 13.32
CA ALA A 286 23.82 31.78 13.44
C ALA A 286 24.13 31.16 12.06
N ARG A 287 23.19 31.22 11.12
CA ARG A 287 23.42 30.75 9.75
C ARG A 287 24.43 31.60 9.00
N ARG A 288 24.43 32.92 9.19
CA ARG A 288 25.45 33.82 8.63
C ARG A 288 26.82 33.51 9.20
N GLU A 289 26.94 33.32 10.51
CA GLU A 289 28.21 32.93 11.14
C GLU A 289 28.75 31.60 10.59
N VAL A 290 27.89 30.60 10.39
CA VAL A 290 28.29 29.32 9.78
C VAL A 290 28.75 29.49 8.33
N VAL A 291 28.07 30.34 7.55
CA VAL A 291 28.45 30.64 6.16
C VAL A 291 29.76 31.43 6.11
N ASP A 292 29.98 32.37 7.04
CA ASP A 292 31.21 33.15 7.14
C ASP A 292 32.40 32.26 7.53
N LEU A 293 32.22 31.34 8.49
CA LEU A 293 33.22 30.33 8.85
C LEU A 293 33.50 29.35 7.69
N ALA A 294 32.47 28.96 6.94
CA ALA A 294 32.64 28.13 5.76
C ALA A 294 33.37 28.88 4.63
N SER A 295 33.11 30.18 4.44
CA SER A 295 33.77 30.98 3.39
C SER A 295 35.24 31.28 3.70
N THR A 296 35.58 31.51 4.98
CA THR A 296 36.97 31.75 5.41
C THR A 296 37.83 30.48 5.40
N ARG A 297 37.23 29.29 5.59
CA ARG A 297 37.93 28.00 5.53
C ARG A 297 38.24 27.52 4.09
N TRP A 298 37.68 28.19 3.07
CA TRP A 298 37.79 27.83 1.65
C TRP A 298 38.46 28.91 0.79
N GLN A 299 39.35 29.73 1.36
CA GLN A 299 40.31 30.49 0.55
C GLN A 299 41.61 29.69 0.43
N PRO A 300 41.78 28.84 -0.62
CA PRO A 300 43.09 28.35 -0.96
C PRO A 300 43.91 29.54 -1.45
N SER A 301 44.95 29.89 -0.70
CA SER A 301 46.06 30.71 -1.19
C SER A 301 46.73 29.95 -2.33
N ILE A 302 46.29 30.21 -3.56
CA ILE A 302 46.94 29.71 -4.77
C ILE A 302 48.13 30.64 -5.02
N SER A 303 49.28 30.28 -4.44
CA SER A 303 50.57 30.74 -4.98
C SER A 303 50.90 29.93 -6.25
N PRO A 304 51.46 30.56 -7.29
CA PRO A 304 51.68 29.90 -8.58
C PRO A 304 52.82 28.88 -8.52
N PRO A 305 52.76 27.79 -9.31
CA PRO A 305 53.73 26.70 -9.23
C PRO A 305 55.03 27.07 -9.95
N HIS A 306 56.15 27.08 -9.23
CA HIS A 306 57.47 26.97 -9.85
C HIS A 306 57.80 25.50 -10.12
N GLN A 307 58.33 25.29 -11.32
CA GLN A 307 58.69 24.03 -11.98
C GLN A 307 59.74 23.18 -11.24
N PRO A 308 59.87 21.89 -11.62
CA PRO A 308 60.55 20.89 -10.84
C PRO A 308 62.06 20.91 -11.10
N SER A 309 62.84 20.81 -10.03
CA SER A 309 64.26 20.46 -10.08
C SER A 309 64.53 19.30 -9.14
N THR A 310 64.87 18.18 -9.77
CA THR A 310 65.66 17.05 -9.24
C THR A 310 66.69 17.48 -8.19
N PHE A 311 66.86 16.72 -7.10
CA PHE A 311 68.10 16.27 -6.44
C PHE A 311 67.67 15.54 -5.15
N SER A 312 67.85 14.22 -5.06
CA SER A 312 69.02 13.56 -4.45
C SER A 312 69.09 13.70 -2.92
N THR A 313 68.67 12.62 -2.26
CA THR A 313 69.22 12.02 -1.05
C THR A 313 69.83 12.95 0.00
N TYR A 314 69.08 13.19 1.08
CA TYR A 314 69.62 13.13 2.44
C TYR A 314 68.62 12.41 3.31
N ALA A 315 69.05 11.27 3.85
CA ALA A 315 68.46 10.68 5.03
C ALA A 315 68.66 11.68 6.16
N ASP A 316 67.55 12.13 6.74
CA ASP A 316 67.57 12.66 8.09
C ASP A 316 66.53 11.89 8.89
N ASP A 317 67.01 11.45 10.04
CA ASP A 317 66.43 10.53 10.98
C ASP A 317 65.30 11.26 11.72
N VAL A 318 64.05 11.01 11.34
CA VAL A 318 62.89 11.40 12.12
C VAL A 318 61.97 10.19 12.20
N ASP A 319 61.96 9.58 13.38
CA ASP A 319 61.02 8.54 13.78
C ASP A 319 59.61 8.85 13.26
N PRO A 320 58.99 8.00 12.42
CA PRO A 320 57.58 8.14 12.12
C PRO A 320 56.82 7.76 13.39
N THR A 321 56.40 8.77 14.14
CA THR A 321 55.38 8.61 15.18
C THR A 321 54.22 7.78 14.62
N PRO A 322 53.72 6.79 15.37
CA PRO A 322 53.08 5.63 14.78
C PRO A 322 51.61 5.89 14.45
N VAL A 323 51.34 6.51 13.30
CA VAL A 323 49.99 6.57 12.73
C VAL A 323 49.46 5.16 12.42
N GLU A 324 50.37 4.18 12.23
CA GLU A 324 50.04 2.76 12.11
C GLU A 324 49.29 2.21 13.34
N HIS A 325 49.59 2.66 14.56
CA HIS A 325 48.92 2.16 15.78
C HIS A 325 47.51 2.72 15.97
N LEU A 326 47.21 3.88 15.39
CA LEU A 326 45.86 4.47 15.44
C LEU A 326 44.92 3.85 14.41
N LEU A 327 45.44 3.44 13.24
CA LEU A 327 44.63 2.86 12.16
C LEU A 327 44.56 1.32 12.22
N ALA A 328 45.57 0.64 12.77
CA ALA A 328 45.59 -0.81 12.92
C ALA A 328 44.32 -1.41 13.58
N PRO A 329 43.80 -0.90 14.70
CA PRO A 329 42.58 -1.48 15.30
C PRO A 329 41.34 -1.28 14.43
N HIS A 330 41.27 -0.20 13.64
CA HIS A 330 40.17 0.04 12.71
C HIS A 330 40.24 -0.90 11.49
N VAL A 331 41.44 -1.20 11.01
CA VAL A 331 41.63 -2.17 9.92
C VAL A 331 41.35 -3.60 10.41
N GLU A 332 41.78 -3.95 11.63
CA GLU A 332 41.53 -5.25 12.23
C GLU A 332 40.03 -5.48 12.51
N THR A 333 39.32 -4.46 12.98
CA THR A 333 37.86 -4.51 13.14
C THR A 333 37.13 -4.60 11.80
N LEU A 334 37.58 -3.90 10.76
CA LEU A 334 37.01 -4.04 9.42
C LEU A 334 37.24 -5.45 8.85
N LEU A 335 38.44 -6.02 9.05
CA LEU A 335 38.77 -7.39 8.64
C LEU A 335 37.96 -8.44 9.41
N SER A 336 37.71 -8.25 10.70
CA SER A 336 36.88 -9.15 11.50
C SER A 336 35.41 -9.11 11.04
N ILE A 337 34.87 -7.91 10.76
CA ILE A 337 33.52 -7.74 10.19
C ILE A 337 33.45 -8.39 8.81
N SER A 338 34.46 -8.21 7.95
CA SER A 338 34.53 -8.85 6.64
C SER A 338 34.52 -10.39 6.75
N LYS A 339 35.29 -10.95 7.68
CA LYS A 339 35.27 -12.40 7.98
C LYS A 339 33.89 -12.85 8.47
N GLN A 340 33.26 -12.11 9.37
CA GLN A 340 31.91 -12.41 9.86
C GLN A 340 30.87 -12.36 8.74
N GLN A 341 30.94 -11.38 7.85
CA GLN A 341 30.07 -11.28 6.69
C GLN A 341 30.25 -12.48 5.76
N LYS A 342 31.49 -12.89 5.46
CA LYS A 342 31.78 -14.09 4.66
C LYS A 342 31.19 -15.35 5.30
N ASN A 343 31.35 -15.52 6.61
CA ASN A 343 30.77 -16.64 7.35
C ASN A 343 29.24 -16.63 7.31
N MET A 344 28.62 -15.45 7.46
CA MET A 344 27.17 -15.30 7.40
C MET A 344 26.63 -15.61 5.99
N VAL A 345 27.33 -15.17 4.94
CA VAL A 345 26.98 -15.49 3.55
C VAL A 345 27.11 -17.00 3.31
N ALA A 346 28.21 -17.63 3.77
CA ALA A 346 28.38 -19.07 3.68
C ALA A 346 27.28 -19.84 4.41
N HIS A 347 26.90 -19.41 5.62
CA HIS A 347 25.80 -20.00 6.38
C HIS A 347 24.45 -19.83 5.65
N LYS A 348 24.16 -18.64 5.11
CA LYS A 348 22.95 -18.38 4.32
C LYS A 348 22.88 -19.29 3.10
N VAL A 349 23.98 -19.45 2.38
CA VAL A 349 24.06 -20.35 1.22
C VAL A 349 23.83 -21.79 1.66
N HIS A 350 24.49 -22.24 2.74
CA HIS A 350 24.29 -23.58 3.28
C HIS A 350 22.82 -23.84 3.67
N SER A 351 22.21 -22.99 4.50
CA SER A 351 20.80 -23.12 4.90
C SER A 351 19.87 -23.10 3.68
N SER A 352 20.10 -22.22 2.71
CA SER A 352 19.32 -22.17 1.47
C SER A 352 19.45 -23.47 0.67
N THR A 353 20.65 -24.05 0.57
CA THR A 353 20.84 -25.33 -0.13
C THR A 353 20.15 -26.48 0.59
N VAL A 354 20.19 -26.52 1.93
CA VAL A 354 19.51 -27.55 2.72
C VAL A 354 17.99 -27.43 2.57
N LEU A 355 17.44 -26.22 2.70
CA LEU A 355 16.01 -25.97 2.52
C LEU A 355 15.56 -26.34 1.10
N ASN A 356 16.32 -25.95 0.07
CA ASN A 356 15.98 -26.31 -1.31
C ASN A 356 16.05 -27.83 -1.54
N LYS A 357 17.02 -28.53 -0.94
CA LYS A 357 17.07 -30.00 -1.00
C LYS A 357 15.84 -30.62 -0.34
N GLN A 358 15.43 -30.14 0.83
CA GLN A 358 14.23 -30.62 1.53
C GLN A 358 12.96 -30.33 0.73
N THR A 359 12.79 -29.11 0.22
CA THR A 359 11.63 -28.75 -0.62
C THR A 359 11.53 -29.65 -1.84
N ARG A 360 12.65 -29.91 -2.54
CA ARG A 360 12.67 -30.83 -3.69
C ARG A 360 12.31 -32.26 -3.28
N ALA A 361 12.85 -32.75 -2.17
CA ALA A 361 12.54 -34.09 -1.67
C ALA A 361 11.05 -34.23 -1.35
N ILE A 362 10.43 -33.21 -0.74
CA ILE A 362 8.99 -33.21 -0.46
C ILE A 362 8.18 -33.12 -1.74
N CYS A 363 8.54 -32.26 -2.70
CA CYS A 363 7.87 -32.22 -4.01
C CYS A 363 7.92 -33.58 -4.72
N GLN A 364 9.09 -34.24 -4.74
CA GLN A 364 9.22 -35.59 -5.32
C GLN A 364 8.38 -36.63 -4.57
N ALA A 365 8.29 -36.52 -3.24
CA ALA A 365 7.43 -37.40 -2.46
C ALA A 365 5.93 -37.16 -2.75
N LEU A 366 5.53 -35.90 -2.96
CA LEU A 366 4.16 -35.54 -3.35
C LEU A 366 3.83 -35.98 -4.77
N ASP A 367 4.76 -35.86 -5.72
CA ASP A 367 4.59 -36.36 -7.09
C ASP A 367 4.41 -37.90 -7.07
N ARG A 368 5.21 -38.63 -6.28
CA ARG A 368 5.03 -40.08 -6.09
C ARG A 368 3.71 -40.43 -5.42
N LEU A 369 3.32 -39.67 -4.40
CA LEU A 369 2.04 -39.87 -3.72
C LEU A 369 0.88 -39.60 -4.67
N GLU A 370 1.02 -38.68 -5.62
CA GLU A 370 0.03 -38.42 -6.66
C GLU A 370 -0.10 -39.61 -7.62
N GLU A 371 1.02 -40.25 -8.00
CA GLU A 371 1.01 -41.46 -8.82
C GLU A 371 0.39 -42.67 -8.08
N GLU A 372 0.64 -42.79 -6.77
CA GLU A 372 0.11 -43.90 -5.95
C GLU A 372 -1.35 -43.68 -5.51
N SER A 373 -1.76 -42.43 -5.31
CA SER A 373 -3.09 -42.09 -4.82
C SER A 373 -4.09 -41.91 -5.94
N GLN A 374 -5.13 -42.71 -5.90
CA GLN A 374 -6.28 -42.56 -6.80
C GLN A 374 -7.17 -41.36 -6.42
N LEU A 375 -6.86 -40.62 -5.35
CA LEU A 375 -7.69 -39.52 -4.85
C LEU A 375 -7.73 -38.33 -5.81
N LEU A 376 -6.57 -37.91 -6.33
CA LEU A 376 -6.47 -36.78 -7.25
C LEU A 376 -7.13 -37.08 -8.62
N PRO A 377 -6.91 -38.26 -9.24
CA PRO A 377 -7.64 -38.66 -10.45
C PRO A 377 -9.15 -38.80 -10.25
N SER A 378 -9.60 -39.25 -9.07
CA SER A 378 -11.03 -39.44 -8.78
C SER A 378 -11.77 -38.12 -8.58
N TYR A 379 -11.06 -37.08 -8.12
CA TYR A 379 -11.61 -35.75 -7.86
C TYR A 379 -10.78 -34.65 -8.54
N PRO A 380 -10.81 -34.56 -9.88
CA PRO A 380 -10.05 -33.55 -10.60
C PRO A 380 -10.57 -32.14 -10.28
N MET A 381 -9.65 -31.20 -10.04
CA MET A 381 -9.99 -29.80 -9.80
C MET A 381 -10.82 -29.25 -10.98
N LYS A 382 -12.04 -28.78 -10.69
CA LYS A 382 -12.96 -28.19 -11.69
C LYS A 382 -12.45 -26.87 -12.28
N ASN A 383 -11.49 -26.22 -11.61
CA ASN A 383 -10.77 -25.04 -12.08
C ASN A 383 -9.32 -25.14 -11.59
N PRO A 384 -8.41 -25.81 -12.33
CA PRO A 384 -7.01 -25.71 -11.97
C PRO A 384 -6.60 -24.22 -12.10
N PRO A 385 -5.93 -23.62 -11.11
CA PRO A 385 -5.19 -22.39 -11.37
C PRO A 385 -4.25 -22.67 -12.56
N PRO A 386 -4.02 -21.72 -13.48
CA PRO A 386 -3.33 -21.99 -14.74
C PRO A 386 -2.04 -22.75 -14.46
N GLN A 387 -2.07 -24.04 -14.73
CA GLN A 387 -0.94 -24.92 -14.56
C GLN A 387 0.00 -24.49 -15.69
N VAL A 388 1.06 -23.77 -15.33
CA VAL A 388 2.19 -23.55 -16.23
C VAL A 388 2.88 -24.90 -16.36
N GLY A 389 2.30 -25.73 -17.22
CA GLY A 389 2.72 -27.09 -17.50
C GLY A 389 2.61 -27.31 -18.99
N GLY A 390 3.74 -27.13 -19.68
CA GLY A 390 3.98 -27.83 -20.95
C GLY A 390 4.01 -27.00 -22.22
N THR A 391 4.83 -25.96 -22.31
CA THR A 391 5.64 -25.73 -23.52
C THR A 391 6.93 -25.01 -23.14
N HIS A 392 8.03 -25.66 -23.51
CA HIS A 392 9.39 -25.15 -23.61
C HIS A 392 9.45 -23.63 -23.85
N ASN A 393 9.74 -22.84 -22.82
CA ASN A 393 10.34 -21.51 -22.95
C ASN A 393 11.04 -21.15 -21.65
N HIS A 394 12.37 -21.19 -21.70
CA HIS A 394 13.25 -20.69 -20.65
C HIS A 394 13.11 -19.17 -20.54
N SER A 395 12.20 -18.70 -19.71
CA SER A 395 12.24 -17.33 -19.18
C SER A 395 12.90 -17.34 -17.80
N PHE A 396 13.86 -16.44 -17.65
CA PHE A 396 14.77 -16.28 -16.53
C PHE A 396 14.03 -16.04 -15.20
N GLY A 397 13.72 -17.12 -14.50
CA GLY A 397 13.28 -17.13 -13.11
C GLY A 397 13.60 -18.50 -12.52
N SER A 398 14.33 -18.55 -11.41
CA SER A 398 14.84 -19.79 -10.80
C SER A 398 13.74 -20.87 -10.71
N PRO A 399 13.90 -22.04 -11.37
CA PRO A 399 12.88 -23.10 -11.45
C PRO A 399 12.63 -23.84 -10.12
N ASN A 400 13.24 -23.39 -9.02
CA ASN A 400 13.23 -24.09 -7.72
C ASN A 400 12.18 -23.59 -6.73
N GLN A 401 11.36 -22.63 -7.10
CA GLN A 401 10.29 -22.12 -6.22
C GLN A 401 8.90 -22.43 -6.79
N ARG A 402 8.69 -23.67 -7.24
CA ARG A 402 7.33 -24.24 -7.19
C ARG A 402 6.92 -24.24 -5.72
N GLN A 403 6.07 -23.29 -5.35
CA GLN A 403 5.68 -23.11 -3.97
C GLN A 403 4.92 -24.36 -3.51
N MET A 404 5.29 -24.92 -2.36
CA MET A 404 4.61 -26.06 -1.73
C MET A 404 3.07 -25.89 -1.72
N SER A 405 2.61 -24.65 -1.60
CA SER A 405 1.20 -24.27 -1.68
C SER A 405 0.53 -24.72 -2.98
N THR A 406 1.24 -24.70 -4.11
CA THR A 406 0.69 -25.14 -5.41
C THR A 406 0.45 -26.64 -5.43
N TYR A 407 1.29 -27.42 -4.73
CA TYR A 407 1.13 -28.87 -4.62
C TYR A 407 0.09 -29.26 -3.56
N ALA A 408 0.04 -28.56 -2.42
CA ALA A 408 -0.87 -28.92 -1.33
C ALA A 408 -2.35 -28.64 -1.64
N MET A 409 -2.64 -27.63 -2.48
CA MET A 409 -4.02 -27.21 -2.77
C MET A 409 -4.87 -28.26 -3.50
N PRO A 410 -4.38 -28.93 -4.57
CA PRO A 410 -5.07 -30.05 -5.20
C PRO A 410 -5.45 -31.16 -4.21
N TRP A 411 -4.54 -31.53 -3.33
CA TRP A 411 -4.78 -32.56 -2.31
C TRP A 411 -5.83 -32.16 -1.29
N ALA A 412 -5.80 -30.91 -0.81
CA ALA A 412 -6.80 -30.41 0.13
C ALA A 412 -8.20 -30.41 -0.51
N MET A 413 -8.33 -29.95 -1.76
CA MET A 413 -9.61 -29.94 -2.46
C MET A 413 -10.10 -31.34 -2.82
N ALA A 414 -9.20 -32.25 -3.23
CA ALA A 414 -9.56 -33.64 -3.49
C ALA A 414 -10.01 -34.36 -2.21
N ALA A 415 -9.38 -34.08 -1.06
CA ALA A 415 -9.82 -34.60 0.22
C ALA A 415 -11.18 -34.05 0.65
N ASP A 416 -11.42 -32.74 0.48
CA ASP A 416 -12.71 -32.12 0.79
C ASP A 416 -13.84 -32.65 -0.10
N SER A 417 -13.58 -32.81 -1.41
CA SER A 417 -14.55 -33.36 -2.34
C SER A 417 -14.82 -34.84 -2.10
N ALA A 418 -13.79 -35.65 -1.79
CA ALA A 418 -13.97 -37.03 -1.38
C ALA A 418 -14.81 -37.14 -0.10
N LYS A 419 -14.55 -36.28 0.88
CA LYS A 419 -15.35 -36.21 2.12
C LYS A 419 -16.81 -35.86 1.83
N ILE A 420 -17.08 -34.91 0.94
CA ILE A 420 -18.45 -34.57 0.57
C ILE A 420 -19.13 -35.74 -0.15
N SER A 421 -18.44 -36.37 -1.10
CA SER A 421 -18.98 -37.51 -1.84
C SER A 421 -19.27 -38.71 -0.95
N THR A 422 -18.43 -39.02 0.04
CA THR A 422 -18.73 -40.09 1.00
C THR A 422 -19.92 -39.74 1.90
N LEU A 423 -20.04 -38.48 2.33
CA LEU A 423 -21.21 -38.04 3.09
C LEU A 423 -22.50 -38.11 2.27
N GLU A 424 -22.45 -37.75 0.99
CA GLU A 424 -23.57 -37.85 0.05
C GLU A 424 -23.97 -39.31 -0.18
N ALA A 425 -23.00 -40.20 -0.43
CA ALA A 425 -23.27 -41.63 -0.60
C ALA A 425 -23.88 -42.28 0.66
N VAL A 426 -23.43 -41.87 1.85
CA VAL A 426 -24.02 -42.33 3.12
C VAL A 426 -25.44 -41.79 3.27
N ALA A 427 -25.69 -40.53 2.93
CA ALA A 427 -27.02 -39.93 2.98
C ALA A 427 -27.99 -40.64 2.01
N GLU A 428 -27.56 -40.91 0.78
CA GLU A 428 -28.34 -41.65 -0.22
C GLU A 428 -28.63 -43.09 0.25
N ALA A 429 -27.66 -43.77 0.87
CA ALA A 429 -27.87 -45.11 1.43
C ALA A 429 -28.87 -45.11 2.60
N ILE A 430 -28.85 -44.08 3.46
CA ILE A 430 -29.81 -43.92 4.55
C ILE A 430 -31.21 -43.63 4.00
N GLU A 431 -31.33 -42.74 3.02
CA GLU A 431 -32.60 -42.42 2.37
C GLU A 431 -33.18 -43.64 1.65
N GLY A 432 -32.35 -44.36 0.89
CA GLY A 432 -32.73 -45.63 0.26
C GLY A 432 -33.17 -46.68 1.28
N GLY A 433 -32.47 -46.79 2.41
CA GLY A 433 -32.85 -47.65 3.53
C GLY A 433 -34.19 -47.26 4.17
N GLN A 434 -34.44 -45.97 4.34
CA GLN A 434 -35.72 -45.46 4.85
C GLN A 434 -36.87 -45.76 3.87
N ILE A 435 -36.68 -45.52 2.57
CA ILE A 435 -37.68 -45.83 1.55
C ILE A 435 -37.97 -47.33 1.53
N ALA A 436 -36.94 -48.19 1.65
CA ALA A 436 -37.12 -49.63 1.73
C ALA A 436 -37.89 -50.06 2.99
N LEU A 437 -37.64 -49.42 4.14
CA LEU A 437 -38.35 -49.66 5.39
C LEU A 437 -39.81 -49.20 5.32
N GLU A 438 -40.08 -48.03 4.76
CA GLU A 438 -41.46 -47.58 4.51
C GLU A 438 -42.19 -48.53 3.54
N GLY A 439 -41.49 -49.00 2.50
CA GLY A 439 -42.02 -49.99 1.57
C GLY A 439 -42.36 -51.32 2.24
N SER A 440 -41.49 -51.82 3.12
CA SER A 440 -41.75 -53.05 3.87
C SER A 440 -42.88 -52.88 4.90
N MET A 441 -42.96 -51.73 5.57
CA MET A 441 -44.05 -51.40 6.48
C MET A 441 -45.40 -51.34 5.77
N ARG A 442 -45.48 -50.68 4.61
CA ARG A 442 -46.69 -50.66 3.77
C ARG A 442 -47.09 -52.07 3.31
N SER A 443 -46.12 -52.89 2.90
CA SER A 443 -46.35 -54.29 2.54
C SER A 443 -46.90 -55.10 3.71
N LEU A 444 -46.36 -54.92 4.92
CA LEU A 444 -46.87 -55.55 6.14
C LEU A 444 -48.30 -55.10 6.49
N GLU A 445 -48.60 -53.82 6.36
CA GLU A 445 -49.96 -53.30 6.54
C GLU A 445 -50.94 -53.91 5.53
N ASP A 446 -50.53 -54.08 4.27
CA ASP A 446 -51.36 -54.70 3.25
C ASP A 446 -51.57 -56.20 3.52
N ILE A 447 -50.55 -56.90 4.00
CA ILE A 447 -50.67 -58.29 4.46
C ILE A 447 -51.62 -58.38 5.68
N ASP A 448 -51.54 -57.45 6.64
CA ASP A 448 -52.42 -57.41 7.80
C ASP A 448 -53.90 -57.15 7.43
N LYS A 449 -54.13 -56.29 6.42
CA LYS A 449 -55.46 -56.09 5.82
C LYS A 449 -55.98 -57.38 5.16
N LEU A 450 -55.13 -58.09 4.41
CA LEU A 450 -55.51 -59.36 3.76
C LEU A 450 -55.79 -60.49 4.77
N LEU A 451 -55.07 -60.51 5.90
CA LEU A 451 -55.29 -61.44 7.01
C LEU A 451 -56.52 -61.11 7.86
N GLY A 452 -57.23 -60.01 7.58
CA GLY A 452 -58.46 -59.62 8.27
C GLY A 452 -58.26 -59.11 9.71
N ARG A 453 -57.01 -58.90 10.14
CA ARG A 453 -56.69 -58.40 11.50
C ARG A 453 -57.00 -56.92 11.68
N SER A 454 -56.89 -56.13 10.60
CA SER A 454 -57.23 -54.69 10.60
C SER A 454 -58.71 -54.40 10.92
N MET A 455 -59.63 -55.35 10.70
CA MET A 455 -61.06 -55.20 11.03
C MET A 455 -61.39 -55.61 12.48
N ALA A 456 -60.51 -56.35 13.15
CA ALA A 456 -60.73 -56.82 14.52
C ALA A 456 -60.29 -55.81 15.59
N ASN A 457 -59.36 -54.89 15.28
CA ASN A 457 -58.81 -53.94 16.25
C ASN A 457 -59.58 -52.61 16.38
N LYS A 458 -60.64 -52.37 15.59
CA LYS A 458 -61.48 -51.16 15.75
C LYS A 458 -62.58 -51.28 16.80
N GLU A 459 -62.83 -52.46 17.35
CA GLU A 459 -63.87 -52.66 18.37
C GLU A 459 -63.33 -52.69 19.81
N HIS A 460 -62.01 -52.63 20.06
CA HIS A 460 -61.45 -52.87 21.41
C HIS A 460 -60.36 -51.87 21.87
N THR A 461 -60.39 -50.62 21.41
CA THR A 461 -59.51 -49.56 21.95
C THR A 461 -60.30 -48.45 22.62
N ASP A 462 -60.97 -48.79 23.71
CA ASP A 462 -61.22 -47.88 24.83
C ASP A 462 -60.87 -48.65 26.11
N GLY A 463 -59.71 -48.33 26.67
CA GLY A 463 -59.21 -48.91 27.91
C GLY A 463 -58.10 -49.94 27.70
N ASP A 464 -56.85 -49.49 27.68
CA ASP A 464 -55.91 -49.72 28.78
C ASP A 464 -54.54 -49.11 28.40
N MET A 465 -54.25 -47.96 29.02
CA MET A 465 -52.92 -47.36 29.01
C MET A 465 -52.08 -48.02 30.10
N SER A 466 -51.52 -49.18 29.80
CA SER A 466 -50.55 -49.84 30.69
C SER A 466 -49.23 -50.10 29.97
N ARG A 467 -48.41 -49.05 29.97
CA ARG A 467 -46.96 -49.04 30.21
C ARG A 467 -46.28 -50.42 30.12
N GLN A 468 -45.93 -50.84 28.92
CA GLN A 468 -44.95 -51.91 28.70
C GLN A 468 -43.62 -51.33 28.24
N GLN A 469 -42.65 -51.68 29.06
CA GLN A 469 -41.24 -51.40 29.03
C GLN A 469 -40.67 -51.77 27.66
N ALA A 470 -40.11 -50.78 26.96
CA ALA A 470 -39.36 -51.01 25.73
C ALA A 470 -38.06 -51.73 26.10
N ASP A 471 -37.99 -53.02 25.78
CA ASP A 471 -36.73 -53.74 25.74
C ASP A 471 -35.88 -53.15 24.61
N ASP A 472 -34.70 -52.66 24.99
CA ASP A 472 -33.72 -52.02 24.11
C ASP A 472 -33.12 -53.08 23.16
N PRO A 473 -33.31 -52.97 21.82
CA PRO A 473 -32.88 -53.97 20.84
C PRO A 473 -31.36 -54.17 20.77
N TRP A 474 -30.58 -53.28 21.40
CA TRP A 474 -29.12 -53.22 21.28
C TRP A 474 -28.36 -53.98 22.39
N SER A 475 -29.08 -54.60 23.32
CA SER A 475 -28.51 -55.36 24.45
C SER A 475 -27.69 -56.60 24.04
N CYS A 476 -27.82 -57.06 22.79
CA CYS A 476 -27.26 -58.35 22.35
C CYS A 476 -25.85 -58.27 21.73
N LEU A 477 -25.24 -57.09 21.66
CA LEU A 477 -23.96 -56.88 20.93
C LEU A 477 -22.71 -56.70 21.81
N HIS A 478 -22.77 -57.03 23.10
CA HIS A 478 -21.64 -56.83 24.04
C HIS A 478 -21.03 -58.10 24.63
N GLY A 479 -21.28 -59.27 24.04
CA GLY A 479 -20.66 -60.52 24.45
C GLY A 479 -19.85 -61.17 23.33
N ASP A 480 -18.63 -60.68 23.04
CA ASP A 480 -17.50 -61.48 22.53
C ASP A 480 -16.29 -60.59 22.14
N VAL A 481 -15.59 -60.02 23.14
CA VAL A 481 -14.27 -59.37 22.90
C VAL A 481 -13.13 -59.96 23.74
N ASP A 482 -13.42 -60.86 24.69
CA ASP A 482 -12.38 -61.42 25.59
C ASP A 482 -11.81 -62.77 25.15
N ARG A 483 -11.74 -63.04 23.84
CA ARG A 483 -11.22 -64.34 23.36
C ARG A 483 -10.27 -64.24 22.18
N ILE A 484 -9.12 -63.60 22.40
CA ILE A 484 -7.89 -63.94 21.66
C ILE A 484 -6.78 -64.13 22.69
N ASP A 485 -6.56 -65.40 23.02
CA ASP A 485 -5.52 -65.87 23.91
C ASP A 485 -4.16 -65.86 23.20
N ALA A 486 -3.13 -65.78 24.04
CA ALA A 486 -1.72 -65.77 23.68
C ALA A 486 -1.29 -67.03 22.91
N GLY A 487 -0.35 -66.87 21.98
CA GLY A 487 0.16 -67.99 21.18
C GLY A 487 1.48 -67.73 20.47
N SER A 488 2.56 -67.92 21.24
CA SER A 488 3.87 -68.45 20.82
C SER A 488 4.92 -67.54 20.17
N VAL A 489 5.92 -67.25 21.00
CA VAL A 489 7.32 -67.03 20.64
C VAL A 489 7.93 -68.34 20.11
N SER A 490 8.64 -68.27 18.98
CA SER A 490 9.95 -68.91 18.73
C SER A 490 10.59 -68.26 17.52
#